data_AF-A0AAE3C6A8-F1
#
_entry.id   AF-A0AAE3C6A8-F1
#
_cell.length_a   1.000
_cell.length_b   1.000
_cell.length_c   1.000
_cell.angle_alpha   90.00
_cell.angle_beta   90.00
_cell.angle_gamma   90.00
#
_symmetry.space_group_name_H-M   'P 1'
#
loop_
_entity.id
_entity.type
_entity.pdbx_description
1 polymer ?
#
loop_
_entity_poly.entity_id
_entity_poly.type
_entity_poly.pdbx_seq_one_letter_code
_entity_poly.pdbx_strand_id
1 'polypeptide(L)' 'MKATDYCKIEYRRKELWDQLRRVFEKYDFLLTPTNAVPPFKIDVGLGPNEIAGKPVGPTGWTAFTFPLSETYPSR' A
#
# COMPACT_ATOMS: atom_id res chain seq x y z
N MET A 1 -14.87 -12.00 -9.96
CA MET A 1 -14.47 -10.62 -10.34
C MET A 1 -15.03 -10.36 -11.73
N LYS A 2 -15.80 -9.28 -11.93
CA LYS A 2 -16.31 -8.94 -13.27
C LYS A 2 -15.25 -8.16 -14.04
N ALA A 3 -15.28 -8.19 -15.37
CA ALA A 3 -14.38 -7.39 -16.20
C ALA A 3 -14.44 -5.89 -15.86
N THR A 4 -15.62 -5.39 -15.49
CA THR A 4 -15.81 -4.00 -15.02
C THR A 4 -15.08 -3.70 -13.71
N ASP A 5 -14.96 -4.69 -12.81
CA ASP A 5 -14.25 -4.52 -11.54
C ASP A 5 -12.75 -4.44 -11.78
N TYR A 6 -12.23 -5.25 -12.71
CA TYR A 6 -10.84 -5.20 -13.13
C TYR A 6 -10.49 -3.82 -13.74
N CYS A 7 -11.31 -3.30 -14.65
CA CYS A 7 -11.09 -1.98 -15.22
C CYS A 7 -11.05 -0.89 -14.13
N LYS A 8 -11.95 -0.95 -13.15
CA LYS A 8 -11.94 -0.01 -12.02
C LYS A 8 -10.64 -0.07 -11.21
N ILE A 9 -10.13 -1.27 -10.96
CA ILE A 9 -8.85 -1.46 -10.24
C ILE A 9 -7.70 -0.81 -11.01
N GLU A 10 -7.61 -1.02 -12.33
CA GLU A 10 -6.56 -0.38 -13.15
C GLU A 10 -6.64 1.14 -13.14
N TYR A 11 -7.84 1.73 -13.20
CA TYR A 11 -8.00 3.18 -13.08
C TYR A 11 -7.52 3.70 -11.72
N ARG A 12 -7.82 2.98 -10.62
CA ARG A 12 -7.37 3.36 -9.27
C ARG A 12 -5.86 3.24 -9.10
N ARG A 13 -5.25 2.20 -9.70
CA ARG A 13 -3.79 2.03 -9.72
C ARG A 13 -3.11 3.18 -10.48
N LYS A 14 -3.67 3.58 -11.62
CA LYS A 14 -3.20 4.74 -12.39
C LYS A 14 -3.31 6.04 -11.60
N GLU A 15 -4.45 6.27 -10.92
CA GLU A 15 -4.67 7.46 -10.08
C GLU A 15 -3.62 7.57 -8.97
N LEU A 16 -3.30 6.46 -8.30
CA LEU A 16 -2.24 6.42 -7.29
C LEU A 16 -0.86 6.74 -7.88
N TRP A 17 -0.53 6.19 -9.04
CA TRP A 17 0.73 6.49 -9.73
C TRP A 17 0.83 7.97 -10.14
N ASP A 18 -0.27 8.57 -10.62
CA ASP A 18 -0.30 9.99 -10.98
C ASP A 18 -0.07 10.89 -9.75
N GLN A 19 -0.53 10.49 -8.56
CA GLN A 19 -0.24 11.19 -7.31
C GLN A 19 1.23 11.03 -6.88
N LEU A 20 1.77 9.81 -6.94
CA LEU A 20 3.18 9.55 -6.58
C LEU A 20 4.15 10.26 -7.53
N ARG A 21 3.88 10.28 -8.84
CA ARG A 21 4.72 10.97 -9.82
C ARG A 21 4.96 12.44 -9.48
N ARG A 22 3.92 13.15 -9.03
CA ARG A 22 4.01 14.56 -8.61
C ARG A 22 4.92 14.78 -7.39
N VAL A 23 5.08 13.76 -6.54
CA VAL A 23 6.05 13.78 -5.44
C VAL A 23 7.46 13.60 -6.00
N PHE A 24 7.65 12.61 -6.87
CA PHE A 24 8.94 12.32 -7.50
C PHE A 24 9.43 13.41 -8.48
N GLU A 25 8.53 14.26 -8.99
CA GLU A 25 8.91 15.48 -9.73
C GLU A 25 9.69 16.49 -8.86
N LYS A 26 9.57 16.40 -7.53
CA LYS A 26 10.21 17.32 -6.57
C LYS A 26 11.31 16.67 -5.74
N TYR A 27 11.27 15.35 -5.58
CA TYR A 27 12.17 14.61 -4.70
C TYR A 27 12.66 13.34 -5.39
N ASP A 28 13.97 13.08 -5.33
CA ASP A 28 14.56 11.86 -5.90
C ASP A 28 14.23 10.60 -5.09
N PHE A 29 14.02 10.76 -3.78
CA PHE A 29 13.76 9.67 -2.85
C PHE A 29 12.53 9.91 -2.00
N LEU A 30 11.76 8.84 -1.78
CA LEU A 30 10.65 8.80 -0.85
C LEU A 30 11.00 7.84 0.29
N LEU A 31 11.17 8.37 1.50
CA LEU A 31 11.42 7.56 2.69
C LEU A 31 10.11 7.31 3.43
N THR A 32 9.75 6.03 3.55
CA THR A 32 8.63 5.56 4.36
C THR A 32 9.08 4.40 5.25
N PRO A 33 8.48 4.21 6.43
CA PRO A 33 8.65 2.97 7.17
C PRO A 33 8.22 1.78 6.31
N THR A 34 8.95 0.67 6.37
CA THR A 34 8.58 -0.54 5.62
C THR A 34 7.24 -1.13 6.11
N ASN A 35 7.03 -1.13 7.42
CA ASN A 35 5.82 -1.64 8.08
C ASN A 35 5.17 -0.55 8.94
N ALA A 36 3.85 -0.60 9.06
CA ALA A 36 3.08 0.36 9.87
C ALA A 36 3.17 0.11 11.38
N VAL A 37 3.63 -1.07 11.79
CA VAL A 37 3.83 -1.46 13.18
C VAL A 37 5.16 -2.21 13.35
N PRO A 38 5.73 -2.23 14.57
CA PRO A 38 6.81 -3.16 14.92
C PRO A 38 6.38 -4.64 14.78
N PRO A 39 7.33 -5.57 14.84
CA PRO A 39 7.03 -7.00 14.91
C PRO A 39 6.01 -7.31 16.01
N PHE A 40 5.00 -8.10 15.67
CA PHE A 40 3.96 -8.57 16.59
C PHE A 40 4.13 -10.08 16.84
N LYS A 41 3.49 -10.57 17.91
CA LYS A 41 3.56 -11.97 18.29
C LYS A 41 2.79 -12.85 17.29
N ILE A 42 3.20 -14.11 17.17
CA ILE A 42 2.63 -15.07 16.20
C ILE A 42 1.15 -15.40 16.46
N ASP A 43 0.71 -15.33 17.71
CA ASP A 43 -0.67 -15.56 18.14
C ASP A 43 -1.65 -14.47 17.67
N VAL A 44 -1.14 -13.32 17.23
CA VAL A 44 -1.92 -12.25 16.58
C VAL A 44 -2.37 -12.65 15.16
N GLY A 45 -1.84 -13.75 14.61
CA GLY A 45 -2.24 -14.28 13.31
C GLY A 45 -1.64 -13.49 12.15
N LEU A 46 -2.47 -13.16 11.14
CA LEU A 46 -2.03 -12.47 9.93
C LEU A 46 -1.60 -11.01 10.16
N GLY A 47 -2.03 -10.40 11.26
CA GLY A 47 -1.70 -9.01 11.60
C GLY A 47 -2.64 -8.45 12.66
N PRO A 48 -2.27 -7.33 13.32
CA PRO A 48 -3.14 -6.66 14.28
C PRO A 48 -4.40 -6.14 13.57
N ASN A 49 -5.55 -6.19 14.27
CA ASN A 49 -6.82 -5.68 13.76
C ASN A 49 -6.96 -4.16 13.88
N GLU A 50 -6.06 -3.51 14.61
CA GLU A 50 -6.05 -2.07 14.82
C GLU A 50 -4.61 -1.54 14.81
N ILE A 51 -4.39 -0.44 14.09
CA ILE A 51 -3.12 0.29 14.06
C ILE A 51 -3.41 1.77 14.31
N ALA A 52 -2.77 2.36 15.31
CA ALA A 52 -2.94 3.77 15.68
C ALA A 52 -4.41 4.19 15.88
N GLY A 53 -5.23 3.37 16.54
CA GLY A 53 -6.65 3.65 16.79
C GLY A 53 -7.57 3.42 15.60
N LYS A 54 -7.05 2.90 14.47
CA LYS A 54 -7.83 2.67 13.24
C LYS A 54 -7.95 1.17 12.96
N PRO A 55 -9.15 0.65 12.70
CA PRO A 55 -9.33 -0.73 12.31
C PRO A 55 -8.66 -0.97 10.96
N VAL A 56 -7.93 -2.08 10.84
CA VAL A 56 -7.24 -2.47 9.62
C VAL A 56 -7.55 -3.92 9.25
N GLY A 57 -7.43 -4.23 7.96
CA GLY A 57 -7.51 -5.60 7.48
C GLY A 57 -6.27 -6.42 7.81
N PRO A 58 -6.27 -7.74 7.53
CA PRO A 58 -5.17 -8.65 7.85
C PRO A 58 -3.80 -8.23 7.28
N THR A 59 -3.79 -7.50 6.18
CA THR A 59 -2.58 -6.98 5.52
C THR A 59 -2.30 -5.51 5.80
N GLY A 60 -3.03 -4.88 6.74
CA GLY A 60 -2.92 -3.45 7.01
C GLY A 60 -1.54 -3.01 7.51
N TRP A 61 -0.76 -3.93 8.08
CA TRP A 61 0.58 -3.66 8.56
C TRP A 61 1.62 -3.49 7.43
N THR A 62 1.34 -3.94 6.19
CA THR A 62 2.21 -3.80 5.01
C THR A 62 1.84 -2.62 4.10
N ALA A 63 1.00 -1.71 4.57
CA ALA A 63 0.41 -0.63 3.77
C ALA A 63 1.40 0.29 3.04
N PHE A 64 2.65 0.37 3.49
CA PHE A 64 3.69 1.20 2.85
C PHE A 64 4.50 0.48 1.79
N THR A 65 4.53 -0.86 1.81
CA THR A 65 5.34 -1.64 0.86
C THR A 65 4.52 -2.07 -0.34
N PHE A 66 3.30 -2.58 -0.12
CA PHE A 66 2.47 -3.15 -1.18
C PHE A 66 2.09 -2.14 -2.29
N PRO A 67 1.69 -0.89 -1.98
CA PRO A 67 1.34 0.06 -3.05
C PRO A 67 2.55 0.50 -3.90
N LEU A 68 3.76 0.53 -3.31
CA LEU A 68 4.97 0.90 -4.03
C LEU A 68 5.39 -0.19 -5.03
N SER A 69 5.22 -1.47 -4.70
CA SER A 69 5.51 -2.56 -5.65
C SER A 69 4.56 -2.56 -6.85
N GLU A 70 3.28 -2.26 -6.65
CA GLU A 70 2.25 -2.28 -7.71
C GLU A 70 2.29 -1.07 -8.65
N THR A 71 2.85 0.04 -8.18
CA THR A 71 2.99 1.29 -8.96
C THR A 71 4.31 1.38 -9.71
N TYR A 72 5.30 0.58 -9.33
CA TYR A 72 6.54 0.51 -10.08
C TYR A 72 6.29 -0.12 -11.46
N PRO A 73 6.74 0.48 -12.57
CA PRO A 73 6.59 -0.14 -13.87
C PRO A 73 7.43 -1.42 -13.89
N SER A 74 6.77 -2.57 -14.04
CA SER A 74 7.40 -3.78 -14.55
C SER A 74 7.97 -3.40 -15.92
N ARG A 75 9.31 -3.35 -16.03
CA ARG A 75 9.97 -3.15 -17.31
C ARG A 75 9.55 -4.21 -18.31
#